data_AF-A0A832BB97-F1
#
_entry.id   AF-A0A832BB97-F1
#
_cell.length_a   1.000
_cell.length_b   1.000
_cell.length_c   1.000
_cell.angle_alpha   90.00
_cell.angle_beta   90.00
_cell.angle_gamma   90.00
#
_symmetry.space_group_name_H-M   'P 1'
#
loop_
_entity.id
_entity.type
_entity.pdbx_description
1 polymer ?
#
loop_
_entity_poly.entity_id
_entity_poly.type
_entity_poly.pdbx_seq_one_letter_code
_entity_poly.pdbx_strand_id
1 'polypeptide(L)'
;MKPTRLLSYLLAASLITTTGLKAQNNSKDSTGMPGDHFSLEGALHLFKKAGNPEEFERLLNSEDNRVNNLDLNGDGDIDYIKVIGKKEKDAHVFILQVPVSETENQDIAVIEVEKTGDENAVLQIIGDEEIFGEQVIVEPGEAEEENIANDNENRKGPNADYSYESGNRIVVNVWFWPSVRFIYGPSYRVWISPWRWHYYPAWWRPWRPLGWRAFHPHCVRYRPGFAVVRTHRVVHAHRVYTPHRTTSVIVRNRHAVARSNYHVTRSRTTVVGPRGNSVTRKTTTVSGRNGRVKASKTTVRRKRH
;
A
#
# COMPACT_ATOMS: atom_id res chain seq x y z
N MET A 1 -78.02 24.21 -1.27
CA MET A 1 -77.17 25.34 -0.81
C MET A 1 -76.20 24.81 0.24
N LYS A 2 -74.88 24.97 0.04
CA LYS A 2 -73.85 24.70 1.07
C LYS A 2 -73.86 25.85 2.10
N PRO A 3 -73.46 25.64 3.38
CA PRO A 3 -72.04 25.79 3.76
C PRO A 3 -71.56 24.88 4.94
N THR A 4 -70.35 24.30 4.90
CA THR A 4 -69.12 24.58 5.72
C THR A 4 -69.25 24.31 7.24
N ARG A 5 -68.35 23.73 8.06
CA ARG A 5 -66.88 23.46 8.15
C ARG A 5 -66.71 22.22 9.09
N LEU A 6 -65.62 21.46 9.23
CA LEU A 6 -64.30 21.75 9.82
C LEU A 6 -63.54 20.40 10.02
N LEU A 7 -62.23 20.40 9.74
CA LEU A 7 -61.13 19.59 10.32
C LEU A 7 -61.33 18.11 10.73
N SER A 8 -60.54 17.19 10.14
CA SER A 8 -59.53 16.38 10.87
C SER A 8 -58.82 15.38 9.94
N TYR A 9 -57.60 15.71 9.51
CA TYR A 9 -56.62 14.75 8.96
C TYR A 9 -55.76 14.25 10.12
N LEU A 10 -55.68 12.95 10.36
CA LEU A 10 -54.58 12.29 11.09
C LEU A 10 -54.80 10.76 11.12
N LEU A 11 -54.05 10.00 10.31
CA LEU A 11 -53.16 8.91 10.74
C LEU A 11 -52.69 8.12 9.50
N ALA A 12 -51.46 8.35 9.05
CA ALA A 12 -50.72 7.37 8.26
C ALA A 12 -49.34 7.22 8.92
N ALA A 13 -49.24 6.20 9.77
CA ALA A 13 -48.00 5.86 10.46
C ALA A 13 -47.00 5.30 9.45
N SER A 14 -45.96 6.07 9.13
CA SER A 14 -44.77 5.59 8.43
C SER A 14 -43.86 4.89 9.45
N LEU A 15 -43.70 3.59 9.27
CA LEU A 15 -42.76 2.75 10.02
C LEU A 15 -41.35 3.03 9.49
N ILE A 16 -40.62 3.95 10.13
CA ILE A 16 -39.19 4.16 9.85
C ILE A 16 -38.43 3.04 10.57
N THR A 17 -38.12 1.97 9.83
CA THR A 17 -37.12 0.98 10.25
C THR A 17 -35.74 1.61 10.18
N THR A 18 -35.26 2.11 11.32
CA THR A 18 -33.87 2.55 11.49
C THR A 18 -32.96 1.32 11.48
N THR A 19 -32.43 0.94 10.31
CA THR A 19 -31.28 0.04 10.25
C THR A 19 -30.09 0.77 10.85
N GLY A 20 -29.77 0.47 12.11
CA GLY A 20 -28.57 0.94 12.77
C GLY A 20 -27.34 0.43 12.01
N LEU A 21 -26.67 1.33 11.29
CA LEU A 21 -25.33 1.10 10.77
C LEU A 21 -24.42 0.89 11.98
N LYS A 22 -24.01 -0.36 12.24
CA LYS A 22 -22.87 -0.60 13.13
C LYS A 22 -21.62 -0.12 12.40
N ALA A 23 -21.17 1.09 12.70
CA ALA A 23 -19.82 1.50 12.41
C ALA A 23 -18.88 0.53 13.13
N GLN A 24 -18.22 -0.36 12.37
CA GLN A 24 -17.07 -1.10 12.89
C GLN A 24 -15.97 -0.07 13.18
N ASN A 25 -15.90 0.38 14.43
CA ASN A 25 -14.76 1.12 14.95
C ASN A 25 -13.56 0.16 15.04
N ASN A 26 -12.93 -0.07 13.90
CA ASN A 26 -11.57 -0.57 13.82
C ASN A 26 -10.71 0.59 13.28
N SER A 27 -10.63 1.68 14.04
CA SER A 27 -9.86 2.86 13.63
C SER A 27 -8.38 2.55 13.76
N LYS A 28 -7.80 1.94 12.73
CA LYS A 28 -6.35 1.93 12.53
C LYS A 28 -5.92 3.38 12.40
N ASP A 29 -5.31 3.97 13.42
CA ASP A 29 -4.93 5.38 13.36
C ASP A 29 -3.85 5.62 12.28
N SER A 30 -3.94 6.74 11.57
CA SER A 30 -2.90 7.26 10.68
C SER A 30 -1.54 7.19 11.37
N THR A 31 -0.52 6.68 10.67
CA THR A 31 0.87 6.72 11.11
C THR A 31 1.35 8.17 11.24
N GLY A 32 0.77 9.08 10.44
CA GLY A 32 1.18 10.48 10.30
C GLY A 32 2.24 10.68 9.22
N MET A 33 2.74 9.58 8.65
CA MET A 33 3.69 9.58 7.55
C MET A 33 2.99 9.87 6.22
N PRO A 34 3.68 10.48 5.24
CA PRO A 34 3.12 10.72 3.90
C PRO A 34 2.60 9.45 3.22
N GLY A 35 3.21 8.29 3.50
CA GLY A 35 2.80 7.00 2.94
C GLY A 35 1.36 6.58 3.29
N ASP A 36 0.74 7.15 4.32
CA ASP A 36 -0.69 6.96 4.59
C ASP A 36 -1.59 7.51 3.47
N HIS A 37 -1.05 8.40 2.64
CA HIS A 37 -1.71 9.09 1.54
C HIS A 37 -1.37 8.50 0.17
N PHE A 38 -0.83 7.29 0.12
CA PHE A 38 -0.59 6.55 -1.12
C PHE A 38 -0.93 5.06 -0.95
N SER A 39 -1.62 4.45 -1.92
CA SER A 39 -1.92 3.01 -1.88
C SER A 39 -0.98 2.21 -2.79
N LEU A 40 -0.11 1.40 -2.19
CA LEU A 40 0.77 0.47 -2.92
C LEU A 40 -0.05 -0.61 -3.66
N GLU A 41 -1.08 -1.16 -3.00
CA GLU A 41 -2.00 -2.12 -3.60
C GLU A 41 -2.80 -1.48 -4.75
N GLY A 42 -3.24 -0.24 -4.55
CA GLY A 42 -3.91 0.55 -5.58
C GLY A 42 -3.02 0.78 -6.81
N ALA A 43 -1.75 1.12 -6.60
CA ALA A 43 -0.79 1.27 -7.68
C ALA A 43 -0.59 -0.04 -8.46
N LEU A 44 -0.43 -1.18 -7.79
CA LEU A 44 -0.34 -2.48 -8.47
C LEU A 44 -1.63 -2.85 -9.20
N HIS A 45 -2.79 -2.55 -8.62
CA HIS A 45 -4.07 -2.78 -9.26
C HIS A 45 -4.22 -1.94 -10.55
N LEU A 46 -3.75 -0.69 -10.56
CA LEU A 46 -3.73 0.14 -11.76
C LEU A 46 -2.71 -0.35 -12.77
N PHE A 47 -1.51 -0.77 -12.33
CA PHE A 47 -0.48 -1.34 -13.20
C PHE A 47 -0.96 -2.62 -13.90
N LYS A 48 -1.69 -3.47 -13.18
CA LYS A 48 -2.37 -4.66 -13.72
C LYS A 48 -3.39 -4.32 -14.81
N LYS A 49 -4.06 -3.17 -14.73
CA LYS A 49 -5.10 -2.75 -15.69
C LYS A 49 -4.55 -1.98 -16.88
N ALA A 50 -3.50 -1.19 -16.68
CA ALA A 50 -2.92 -0.35 -17.73
C ALA A 50 -2.38 -1.20 -18.87
N GLY A 51 -2.50 -0.69 -20.10
CA GLY A 51 -1.93 -1.28 -21.31
C GLY A 51 -0.43 -1.03 -21.45
N ASN A 52 0.10 0.02 -20.82
CA ASN A 52 1.50 0.42 -20.88
C ASN A 52 1.86 1.37 -19.72
N PRO A 53 3.16 1.67 -19.49
CA PRO A 53 3.59 2.54 -18.39
C PRO A 53 3.06 3.99 -18.45
N GLU A 54 2.85 4.56 -19.64
CA GLU A 54 2.29 5.91 -19.80
C GLU A 54 0.82 5.96 -19.36
N GLU A 55 0.04 4.97 -19.77
CA GLU A 55 -1.34 4.83 -19.33
C GLU A 55 -1.43 4.58 -17.82
N PHE A 56 -0.50 3.78 -17.28
CA PHE A 56 -0.39 3.58 -15.84
C PHE A 56 -0.14 4.90 -15.10
N GLU A 57 0.79 5.73 -15.57
CA GLU A 57 1.05 7.07 -15.03
C GLU A 57 -0.21 7.95 -15.06
N ARG A 58 -0.97 7.91 -16.16
CA ARG A 58 -2.25 8.62 -16.27
C ARG A 58 -3.27 8.15 -15.23
N LEU A 59 -3.44 6.84 -15.10
CA LEU A 59 -4.36 6.24 -14.11
C LEU A 59 -3.95 6.57 -12.68
N LEU A 60 -2.66 6.54 -12.38
CA LEU A 60 -2.12 6.86 -11.06
C LEU A 60 -2.47 8.28 -10.61
N ASN A 61 -2.50 9.21 -11.57
CA ASN A 61 -2.81 10.63 -11.37
C ASN A 61 -4.25 11.01 -11.73
N SER A 62 -5.16 10.04 -11.82
CA SER A 62 -6.59 10.32 -12.00
C SER A 62 -7.32 10.28 -10.66
N GLU A 63 -8.03 11.36 -10.35
CA GLU A 63 -8.74 11.53 -9.06
C GLU A 63 -9.68 10.35 -8.75
N ASP A 64 -10.40 9.86 -9.76
CA ASP A 64 -11.39 8.79 -9.64
C ASP A 64 -10.84 7.48 -9.09
N ASN A 65 -9.53 7.23 -9.29
CA ASN A 65 -8.88 6.02 -8.82
C ASN A 65 -8.52 6.09 -7.33
N ARG A 66 -8.48 7.27 -6.69
CA ARG A 66 -8.20 7.40 -5.25
C ARG A 66 -6.99 6.57 -4.78
N VAL A 67 -5.93 6.53 -5.60
CA VAL A 67 -4.65 5.85 -5.27
C VAL A 67 -3.61 6.84 -4.76
N ASN A 68 -3.55 8.02 -5.37
CA ASN A 68 -2.67 9.12 -4.99
C ASN A 68 -3.47 10.17 -4.17
N ASN A 69 -2.97 10.48 -2.97
CA ASN A 69 -3.46 11.56 -2.12
C ASN A 69 -2.30 12.42 -1.54
N LEU A 70 -1.12 12.38 -2.17
CA LEU A 70 0.09 13.01 -1.68
C LEU A 70 0.11 14.53 -1.88
N ASP A 71 0.58 15.25 -0.87
CA ASP A 71 0.87 16.69 -0.86
C ASP A 71 2.17 16.89 -0.05
N LEU A 72 3.28 16.54 -0.71
CA LEU A 72 4.64 16.56 -0.20
C LEU A 72 5.24 17.98 -0.22
N ASN A 73 4.90 18.78 -1.23
CA ASN A 73 5.34 20.17 -1.32
C ASN A 73 4.56 21.08 -0.34
N GLY A 74 3.32 20.72 0.00
CA GLY A 74 2.50 21.40 0.97
C GLY A 74 1.71 22.59 0.50
N ASP A 75 1.46 22.72 -0.80
CA ASP A 75 0.64 23.79 -1.35
C ASP A 75 -0.88 23.52 -1.17
N GLY A 76 -1.21 22.35 -0.61
CA GLY A 76 -2.57 21.92 -0.35
C GLY A 76 -3.26 21.34 -1.58
N ASP A 77 -2.51 21.10 -2.66
CA ASP A 77 -2.95 20.42 -3.86
C ASP A 77 -2.20 19.09 -3.99
N ILE A 78 -2.77 18.16 -4.77
CA ILE A 78 -2.14 16.85 -4.98
C ILE A 78 -0.91 16.98 -5.87
N ASP A 79 0.18 16.36 -5.45
CA ASP A 79 1.39 16.23 -6.24
C ASP A 79 1.21 15.23 -7.39
N TYR A 80 1.72 15.61 -8.56
CA TYR A 80 1.81 14.71 -9.72
C TYR A 80 2.91 13.66 -9.51
N ILE A 81 2.58 12.39 -9.67
CA ILE A 81 3.53 11.29 -9.61
C ILE A 81 3.93 10.90 -11.03
N LYS A 82 5.17 11.21 -11.42
CA LYS A 82 5.74 10.77 -12.69
C LYS A 82 6.32 9.35 -12.58
N VAL A 83 6.28 8.60 -13.67
CA VAL A 83 6.86 7.26 -13.77
C VAL A 83 8.17 7.31 -14.56
N ILE A 84 9.25 6.83 -13.94
CA ILE A 84 10.56 6.71 -14.58
C ILE A 84 10.92 5.24 -14.68
N GLY A 85 10.94 4.74 -15.91
CA GLY A 85 11.37 3.39 -16.22
C GLY A 85 12.89 3.25 -16.21
N LYS A 86 13.38 2.06 -15.84
CA LYS A 86 14.74 1.57 -16.10
C LYS A 86 14.64 0.10 -16.48
N LYS A 87 15.60 -0.39 -17.27
CA LYS A 87 15.71 -1.83 -17.59
C LYS A 87 17.15 -2.27 -17.66
N GLU A 88 17.40 -3.50 -17.24
CA GLU A 88 18.64 -4.22 -17.47
C GLU A 88 18.30 -5.70 -17.73
N LYS A 89 18.59 -6.18 -18.94
CA LYS A 89 18.23 -7.54 -19.38
C LYS A 89 16.72 -7.82 -19.13
N ASP A 90 16.42 -8.81 -18.31
CA ASP A 90 15.08 -9.28 -17.94
C ASP A 90 14.50 -8.57 -16.71
N ALA A 91 15.21 -7.58 -16.16
CA ALA A 91 14.76 -6.80 -15.02
C ALA A 91 14.25 -5.42 -15.48
N HIS A 92 13.04 -5.07 -15.05
CA HIS A 92 12.40 -3.79 -15.31
C HIS A 92 12.02 -3.12 -14.00
N VAL A 93 12.21 -1.81 -13.95
CA VAL A 93 11.95 -0.97 -12.78
C VAL A 93 11.10 0.22 -13.21
N PHE A 94 10.06 0.55 -12.44
CA PHE A 94 9.24 1.75 -12.61
C PHE A 94 9.24 2.53 -11.31
N ILE A 95 10.02 3.61 -11.28
CA ILE A 95 10.14 4.50 -10.13
C ILE A 95 8.96 5.48 -10.18
N LEU A 96 8.17 5.49 -9.11
CA LEU A 96 7.09 6.46 -8.90
C LEU A 96 7.70 7.65 -8.16
N GLN A 97 7.83 8.79 -8.81
CA GLN A 97 8.57 9.93 -8.29
C GLN A 97 7.71 11.20 -8.32
N VAL A 98 7.80 12.02 -7.27
CA VAL A 98 7.21 13.35 -7.22
C VAL A 98 8.32 14.39 -7.42
N PRO A 99 8.20 15.31 -8.40
CA PRO A 99 9.00 16.53 -8.40
C PRO A 99 8.45 17.46 -7.30
N VAL A 100 9.22 17.64 -6.23
CA VAL A 100 8.79 18.39 -5.03
C VAL A 100 9.10 19.89 -5.16
N SER A 101 10.13 20.21 -5.93
CA SER A 101 10.49 21.59 -6.28
C SER A 101 11.21 21.59 -7.65
N GLU A 102 11.67 22.76 -8.09
CA GLU A 102 12.51 22.87 -9.30
C GLU A 102 13.80 22.04 -9.24
N THR A 103 14.31 21.76 -8.04
CA THR A 103 15.62 21.14 -7.82
C THR A 103 15.56 19.81 -7.07
N GLU A 104 14.43 19.49 -6.42
CA GLU A 104 14.29 18.29 -5.60
C GLU A 104 13.20 17.35 -6.12
N ASN A 105 13.50 16.06 -6.09
CA ASN A 105 12.55 15.00 -6.38
C ASN A 105 12.50 14.03 -5.18
N GLN A 106 11.40 13.32 -5.04
CA GLN A 106 11.21 12.31 -4.01
C GLN A 106 10.62 11.04 -4.61
N ASP A 107 11.31 9.91 -4.40
CA ASP A 107 10.78 8.61 -4.77
C ASP A 107 9.71 8.17 -3.75
N ILE A 108 8.57 7.71 -4.27
CA ILE A 108 7.41 7.30 -3.47
C ILE A 108 7.41 5.80 -3.28
N ALA A 109 7.51 5.09 -4.41
CA ALA A 109 7.55 3.65 -4.46
C ALA A 109 8.16 3.21 -5.79
N VAL A 110 8.53 1.94 -5.87
CA VAL A 110 9.12 1.36 -7.08
C VAL A 110 8.45 0.04 -7.40
N ILE A 111 7.95 -0.10 -8.62
CA ILE A 111 7.50 -1.39 -9.15
C ILE A 111 8.69 -2.07 -9.80
N GLU A 112 9.05 -3.22 -9.27
CA GLU A 112 10.15 -4.05 -9.72
C GLU A 112 9.57 -5.31 -10.37
N VAL A 113 9.97 -5.60 -11.61
CA VAL A 113 9.48 -6.73 -12.41
C VAL A 113 10.67 -7.53 -12.92
N GLU A 114 10.62 -8.86 -12.78
CA GLU A 114 11.59 -9.77 -13.37
C GLU A 114 10.90 -10.87 -14.17
N LYS A 115 11.42 -11.13 -15.36
CA LYS A 115 11.08 -12.32 -16.13
C LYS A 115 11.81 -13.53 -15.53
N THR A 116 11.06 -14.56 -15.19
CA THR A 116 11.58 -15.80 -14.55
C THR A 116 11.50 -17.01 -15.46
N GLY A 117 10.89 -16.87 -16.65
CA GLY A 117 10.81 -17.87 -17.70
C GLY A 117 10.07 -17.32 -18.93
N ASP A 118 9.84 -18.13 -19.96
CA ASP A 118 9.31 -17.65 -21.25
C ASP A 118 7.99 -16.89 -21.13
N GLU A 119 7.04 -17.45 -20.36
CA GLU A 119 5.74 -16.86 -20.06
C GLU A 119 5.54 -16.65 -18.55
N ASN A 120 6.63 -16.40 -17.84
CA ASN A 120 6.62 -16.21 -16.40
C ASN A 120 7.33 -14.92 -16.02
N ALA A 121 6.63 -14.09 -15.26
CA ALA A 121 7.21 -12.93 -14.61
C ALA A 121 6.65 -12.80 -13.20
N VAL A 122 7.45 -12.17 -12.34
CA VAL A 122 7.10 -11.84 -10.96
C VAL A 122 7.31 -10.35 -10.76
N LEU A 123 6.52 -9.73 -9.87
CA LEU A 123 6.73 -8.33 -9.51
C LEU A 123 6.48 -8.07 -8.04
N GLN A 124 7.09 -7.00 -7.56
CA GLN A 124 6.85 -6.42 -6.25
C GLN A 124 6.77 -4.89 -6.40
N ILE A 125 5.97 -4.23 -5.57
CA ILE A 125 6.08 -2.79 -5.34
C ILE A 125 6.71 -2.54 -3.97
N ILE A 126 7.70 -1.65 -3.92
CA ILE A 126 8.44 -1.30 -2.71
C ILE A 126 8.14 0.17 -2.41
N GLY A 127 7.45 0.45 -1.30
CA GLY A 127 7.27 1.79 -0.76
C GLY A 127 8.57 2.32 -0.14
N ASP A 128 8.90 3.56 -0.43
CA ASP A 128 10.13 4.20 0.04
C ASP A 128 10.08 4.48 1.55
N GLU A 129 11.17 4.18 2.26
CA GLU A 129 11.26 4.38 3.72
C GLU A 129 11.09 5.85 4.16
N GLU A 130 11.45 6.81 3.31
CA GLU A 130 11.29 8.24 3.59
C GLU A 130 9.80 8.63 3.61
N ILE A 131 8.99 7.91 2.83
CA ILE A 131 7.55 8.14 2.68
C ILE A 131 6.75 7.31 3.67
N PHE A 132 7.05 6.02 3.81
CA PHE A 132 6.28 5.08 4.62
C PHE A 132 6.81 4.92 6.06
N GLY A 133 8.01 5.43 6.36
CA GLY A 133 8.69 5.30 7.66
C GLY A 133 9.41 3.95 7.84
N GLU A 134 9.00 2.93 7.10
CA GLU A 134 9.75 1.69 6.90
C GLU A 134 9.60 1.24 5.44
N GLN A 135 10.51 0.39 4.98
CA GLN A 135 10.33 -0.27 3.68
C GLN A 135 9.09 -1.18 3.75
N VAL A 136 8.12 -0.93 2.88
CA VAL A 136 6.90 -1.74 2.74
C VAL A 136 6.93 -2.43 1.38
N ILE A 137 6.85 -3.76 1.36
CA ILE A 137 6.86 -4.54 0.12
C ILE A 137 5.48 -5.15 -0.07
N VAL A 138 4.89 -4.98 -1.25
CA VAL A 138 3.61 -5.57 -1.63
C VAL A 138 3.79 -6.38 -2.90
N GLU A 139 3.19 -7.56 -2.94
CA GLU A 139 3.19 -8.43 -4.13
C GLU A 139 1.77 -8.93 -4.43
N PRO A 140 1.46 -9.29 -5.69
CA PRO A 140 0.18 -9.91 -6.01
C PRO A 140 0.09 -11.28 -5.35
N GLY A 141 -1.05 -11.56 -4.71
CA GLY A 141 -1.27 -12.77 -3.94
C GLY A 141 -2.41 -12.59 -2.95
N GLU A 142 -2.96 -13.69 -2.46
CA GLU A 142 -3.97 -13.62 -1.40
C GLU A 142 -3.29 -13.11 -0.12
N ALA A 143 -3.76 -11.97 0.37
CA ALA A 143 -3.53 -11.62 1.75
C ALA A 143 -4.17 -12.74 2.59
N GLU A 144 -3.37 -13.46 3.37
CA GLU A 144 -3.91 -14.10 4.56
C GLU A 144 -4.65 -12.99 5.31
N GLU A 145 -5.98 -13.09 5.38
CA GLU A 145 -6.78 -12.18 6.21
C GLU A 145 -6.03 -12.05 7.54
N GLU A 146 -5.58 -10.84 7.85
CA GLU A 146 -5.03 -10.59 9.15
C GLU A 146 -6.17 -10.92 10.13
N ASN A 147 -6.07 -12.06 10.82
CA ASN A 147 -6.88 -12.38 11.98
C ASN A 147 -6.61 -11.28 13.05
N ILE A 148 -7.20 -10.11 12.85
CA ILE A 148 -7.41 -9.05 13.84
C ILE A 148 -8.75 -9.38 14.50
N ALA A 149 -8.80 -10.54 15.13
CA ALA A 149 -9.87 -10.92 16.02
C ALA A 149 -9.29 -11.88 17.06
N ASN A 150 -9.01 -11.31 18.24
CA ASN A 150 -9.02 -11.97 19.53
C ASN A 150 -8.16 -13.24 19.65
N ASP A 151 -6.91 -13.08 20.08
CA ASP A 151 -6.20 -14.20 20.72
C ASP A 151 -5.87 -13.83 22.17
N ASN A 152 -6.91 -13.88 22.99
CA ASN A 152 -6.85 -14.22 24.41
C ASN A 152 -8.23 -14.72 24.86
N GLU A 153 -8.45 -16.03 24.71
CA GLU A 153 -8.85 -16.96 25.77
C GLU A 153 -9.35 -18.24 25.10
N ASN A 154 -8.86 -19.40 25.56
CA ASN A 154 -9.33 -20.73 25.19
C ASN A 154 -8.90 -21.28 23.82
N ARG A 155 -7.65 -21.76 23.80
CA ARG A 155 -7.35 -23.00 23.07
C ARG A 155 -8.28 -24.12 23.57
N LYS A 156 -9.24 -24.57 22.75
CA LYS A 156 -9.94 -25.86 22.93
C LYS A 156 -10.28 -26.49 21.57
N GLY A 157 -9.69 -27.66 21.26
CA GLY A 157 -10.21 -28.62 20.27
C GLY A 157 -9.20 -29.09 19.20
N PRO A 158 -9.18 -30.38 18.80
CA PRO A 158 -7.99 -31.05 18.25
C PRO A 158 -8.13 -31.39 16.77
N ASN A 159 -7.86 -30.43 15.88
CA ASN A 159 -7.32 -30.61 14.52
C ASN A 159 -7.48 -29.31 13.74
N ALA A 160 -6.40 -28.56 13.65
CA ALA A 160 -6.11 -27.70 12.52
C ALA A 160 -4.59 -27.62 12.46
N ASP A 161 -4.01 -28.73 12.01
CA ASP A 161 -2.65 -28.75 11.51
C ASP A 161 -2.62 -27.85 10.27
N TYR A 162 -2.15 -26.62 10.44
CA TYR A 162 -1.67 -25.80 9.35
C TYR A 162 -0.31 -25.26 9.78
N SER A 163 0.72 -25.91 9.22
CA SER A 163 2.10 -25.53 9.30
C SER A 163 2.28 -24.08 8.84
N TYR A 164 2.56 -23.19 9.79
CA TYR A 164 3.10 -21.86 9.49
C TYR A 164 4.58 -22.02 9.11
N GLU A 165 4.82 -22.59 7.94
CA GLU A 165 6.07 -22.36 7.25
C GLU A 165 6.04 -20.94 6.69
N SER A 166 7.15 -20.25 6.86
CA SER A 166 7.57 -19.22 5.91
C SER A 166 7.90 -19.89 4.55
N GLY A 167 6.98 -20.69 4.01
CA GLY A 167 7.17 -21.64 2.92
C GLY A 167 5.97 -21.60 1.98
N ASN A 168 6.24 -21.30 0.71
CA ASN A 168 5.33 -21.35 -0.43
C ASN A 168 4.04 -20.52 -0.38
N ARG A 169 4.17 -19.20 -0.20
CA ARG A 169 3.19 -18.30 -0.84
C ARG A 169 3.26 -18.51 -2.35
N ILE A 170 2.12 -18.79 -2.97
CA ILE A 170 2.00 -18.93 -4.42
C ILE A 170 2.38 -17.58 -5.02
N VAL A 171 3.57 -17.52 -5.62
CA VAL A 171 3.98 -16.32 -6.36
C VAL A 171 3.11 -16.24 -7.60
N VAL A 172 2.30 -15.19 -7.68
CA VAL A 172 1.40 -14.99 -8.80
C VAL A 172 2.21 -14.65 -10.04
N ASN A 173 2.02 -15.43 -11.09
CA ASN A 173 2.56 -15.09 -12.40
C ASN A 173 1.83 -13.86 -12.96
N VAL A 174 2.57 -12.78 -13.20
CA VAL A 174 2.04 -11.51 -13.72
C VAL A 174 2.24 -11.34 -15.23
N TRP A 175 2.78 -12.35 -15.92
CA TRP A 175 3.11 -12.29 -17.35
C TRP A 175 1.96 -11.77 -18.22
N PHE A 176 0.73 -12.21 -17.95
CA PHE A 176 -0.45 -11.86 -18.76
C PHE A 176 -1.04 -10.47 -18.47
N TRP A 177 -0.45 -9.69 -17.55
CA TRP A 177 -0.90 -8.32 -17.33
C TRP A 177 -0.56 -7.47 -18.56
N PRO A 178 -1.47 -6.61 -19.07
CA PRO A 178 -1.21 -5.85 -20.30
C PRO A 178 0.06 -4.99 -20.21
N SER A 179 0.28 -4.27 -19.10
CA SER A 179 1.55 -3.56 -18.85
C SER A 179 2.78 -4.45 -18.90
N VAL A 180 2.71 -5.66 -18.32
CA VAL A 180 3.85 -6.61 -18.29
C VAL A 180 4.14 -7.14 -19.70
N ARG A 181 3.10 -7.52 -20.45
CA ARG A 181 3.26 -7.92 -21.86
C ARG A 181 3.84 -6.80 -22.71
N PHE A 182 3.40 -5.56 -22.47
CA PHE A 182 3.88 -4.39 -23.20
C PHE A 182 5.38 -4.18 -22.99
N ILE A 183 5.87 -4.26 -21.76
CA ILE A 183 7.28 -3.95 -21.43
C ILE A 183 8.25 -5.03 -21.93
N TYR A 184 7.79 -6.27 -22.09
CA TYR A 184 8.55 -7.35 -22.73
C TYR A 184 8.30 -7.46 -24.24
N GLY A 185 7.51 -6.55 -24.81
CA GLY A 185 7.27 -6.47 -26.23
C GLY A 185 8.52 -6.04 -27.02
N PRO A 186 8.68 -6.47 -28.28
CA PRO A 186 9.89 -6.26 -29.07
C PRO A 186 10.18 -4.77 -29.35
N SER A 187 9.15 -3.92 -29.38
CA SER A 187 9.27 -2.49 -29.65
C SER A 187 9.34 -1.63 -28.38
N TYR A 188 9.35 -2.23 -27.18
CA TYR A 188 9.30 -1.47 -25.95
C TYR A 188 10.56 -0.64 -25.71
N ARG A 189 10.35 0.66 -25.60
CA ARG A 189 11.32 1.63 -25.09
C ARG A 189 10.93 2.02 -23.68
N VAL A 190 11.94 2.15 -22.83
CA VAL A 190 11.75 2.54 -21.44
C VAL A 190 10.94 3.84 -21.38
N TRP A 191 9.81 3.80 -20.70
CA TRP A 191 9.01 5.00 -20.46
C TRP A 191 9.74 5.92 -19.48
N ILE A 192 9.94 7.17 -19.88
CA ILE A 192 10.46 8.21 -19.01
C ILE A 192 9.46 9.35 -19.11
N SER A 193 8.73 9.60 -18.04
CA SER A 193 7.76 10.69 -18.00
C SER A 193 8.42 12.03 -18.39
N PRO A 194 7.81 12.81 -19.30
CA PRO A 194 8.33 14.11 -19.71
C PRO A 194 7.99 15.23 -18.70
N TRP A 195 7.18 14.92 -17.69
CA TRP A 195 6.65 15.89 -16.74
C TRP A 195 7.65 16.20 -15.63
N ARG A 196 7.62 17.45 -15.17
CA ARG A 196 8.51 17.98 -14.13
C ARG A 196 7.77 19.01 -13.30
N TRP A 197 8.45 19.57 -12.30
CA TRP A 197 7.89 20.65 -11.50
C TRP A 197 7.25 21.72 -12.39
N HIS A 198 5.98 22.03 -12.11
CA HIS A 198 5.20 23.04 -12.81
C HIS A 198 5.01 22.84 -14.33
N TYR A 199 5.34 21.65 -14.86
CA TYR A 199 5.13 21.28 -16.25
C TYR A 199 4.46 19.91 -16.31
N TYR A 200 3.14 19.94 -16.33
CA TYR A 200 2.26 18.77 -16.21
C TYR A 200 1.46 18.54 -17.51
N PRO A 201 0.91 17.33 -17.69
CA PRO A 201 0.08 17.06 -18.86
C PRO A 201 -1.17 17.95 -18.89
N ALA A 202 -1.60 18.35 -20.09
CA ALA A 202 -2.78 19.19 -20.27
C ALA A 202 -4.10 18.56 -19.77
N TRP A 203 -4.16 17.23 -19.70
CA TRP A 203 -5.30 16.49 -19.17
C TRP A 203 -5.32 16.43 -17.63
N TRP A 204 -4.19 16.71 -16.98
CA TRP A 204 -4.08 16.65 -15.53
C TRP A 204 -4.39 18.01 -14.92
N ARG A 205 -5.12 17.98 -13.81
CA ARG A 205 -5.35 19.14 -12.95
C ARG A 205 -5.24 18.69 -11.51
N PRO A 206 -4.58 19.46 -10.64
CA PRO A 206 -4.55 19.13 -9.22
C PRO A 206 -5.95 19.21 -8.60
N TRP A 207 -6.15 18.42 -7.55
CA TRP A 207 -7.32 18.50 -6.67
C TRP A 207 -6.86 18.59 -5.22
N ARG A 208 -7.76 18.92 -4.30
CA ARG A 208 -7.45 18.98 -2.87
C ARG A 208 -7.30 17.57 -2.29
N PRO A 209 -6.24 17.29 -1.50
CA PRO A 209 -6.09 16.01 -0.84
C PRO A 209 -7.23 15.79 0.16
N LEU A 210 -7.74 14.57 0.18
CA LEU A 210 -8.71 14.14 1.17
C LEU A 210 -8.01 13.95 2.52
N GLY A 211 -8.70 14.29 3.61
CA GLY A 211 -8.26 13.93 4.94
C GLY A 211 -8.14 12.41 5.10
N TRP A 212 -7.19 11.94 5.89
CA TRP A 212 -6.88 10.50 6.04
C TRP A 212 -8.11 9.62 6.27
N ARG A 213 -9.06 10.05 7.12
CA ARG A 213 -10.28 9.29 7.44
C ARG A 213 -11.17 9.06 6.22
N ALA A 214 -11.18 10.00 5.28
CA ALA A 214 -11.92 9.89 4.02
C ALA A 214 -11.14 9.10 2.97
N PHE A 215 -9.82 9.29 2.90
CA PHE A 215 -8.96 8.62 1.92
C PHE A 215 -8.77 7.13 2.21
N HIS A 216 -8.41 6.76 3.44
CA HIS A 216 -7.99 5.39 3.79
C HIS A 216 -9.02 4.30 3.43
N PRO A 217 -10.35 4.48 3.62
CA PRO A 217 -11.34 3.51 3.17
C PRO A 217 -11.28 3.19 1.66
N HIS A 218 -10.88 4.14 0.82
CA HIS A 218 -10.70 3.89 -0.62
C HIS A 218 -9.50 2.96 -0.87
N CYS A 219 -8.40 3.13 -0.13
CA CYS A 219 -7.23 2.26 -0.22
C CYS A 219 -7.56 0.80 0.15
N VAL A 220 -8.44 0.59 1.14
CA VAL A 220 -8.82 -0.75 1.60
C VAL A 220 -9.46 -1.58 0.47
N ARG A 221 -10.17 -0.94 -0.47
CA ARG A 221 -10.77 -1.62 -1.64
C ARG A 221 -9.74 -2.31 -2.51
N TYR A 222 -8.51 -1.81 -2.55
CA TYR A 222 -7.44 -2.37 -3.38
C TYR A 222 -6.71 -3.55 -2.74
N ARG A 223 -6.92 -3.84 -1.45
CA ARG A 223 -6.22 -4.92 -0.75
C ARG A 223 -6.48 -6.33 -1.29
N PRO A 224 -7.70 -6.71 -1.70
CA PRO A 224 -7.94 -8.06 -2.20
C PRO A 224 -7.05 -8.40 -3.40
N GLY A 225 -6.37 -9.54 -3.34
CA GLY A 225 -5.44 -10.00 -4.38
C GLY A 225 -4.03 -9.42 -4.29
N PHE A 226 -3.70 -8.68 -3.23
CA PHE A 226 -2.33 -8.26 -2.92
C PHE A 226 -1.98 -8.58 -1.46
N ALA A 227 -0.72 -8.89 -1.23
CA ALA A 227 -0.20 -9.24 0.09
C ALA A 227 1.02 -8.39 0.44
N VAL A 228 1.05 -7.87 1.67
CA VAL A 228 2.25 -7.26 2.24
C VAL A 228 3.24 -8.38 2.61
N VAL A 229 4.48 -8.22 2.15
CA VAL A 229 5.56 -9.18 2.36
C VAL A 229 6.79 -8.52 3.00
N ARG A 230 7.69 -9.36 3.49
CA ARG A 230 8.94 -8.93 4.14
C ARG A 230 10.18 -9.38 3.38
N THR A 231 9.98 -10.17 2.33
CA THR A 231 11.06 -10.77 1.57
C THR A 231 11.06 -10.14 0.20
N HIS A 232 12.21 -9.59 -0.14
CA HIS A 232 12.49 -9.10 -1.47
C HIS A 232 12.80 -10.30 -2.37
N ARG A 233 11.99 -10.51 -3.41
CA ARG A 233 12.12 -11.65 -4.35
C ARG A 233 12.76 -11.24 -5.66
N VAL A 234 12.63 -9.96 -6.03
CA VAL A 234 12.98 -9.41 -7.36
C VAL A 234 14.36 -8.74 -7.31
N VAL A 235 15.38 -9.53 -6.97
CA VAL A 235 16.70 -9.03 -6.50
C VAL A 235 17.48 -8.28 -7.58
N HIS A 236 17.37 -8.68 -8.84
CA HIS A 236 18.03 -8.02 -9.97
C HIS A 236 17.41 -6.65 -10.26
N ALA A 237 16.07 -6.55 -10.33
CA ALA A 237 15.39 -5.28 -10.51
C ALA A 237 15.68 -4.33 -9.35
N HIS A 238 15.75 -4.85 -8.12
CA HIS A 238 16.16 -4.05 -6.97
C HIS A 238 17.54 -3.43 -7.15
N ARG A 239 18.51 -4.23 -7.62
CA ARG A 239 19.87 -3.76 -7.90
C ARG A 239 19.93 -2.71 -9.00
N VAL A 240 19.02 -2.77 -9.99
CA VAL A 240 18.88 -1.73 -11.01
C VAL A 240 18.37 -0.42 -10.39
N TYR A 241 17.44 -0.51 -9.44
CA TYR A 241 16.89 0.65 -8.75
C TYR A 241 17.87 1.30 -7.76
N THR A 242 18.50 0.52 -6.86
CA THR A 242 19.20 1.05 -5.67
C THR A 242 20.15 2.24 -5.94
N PRO A 243 20.98 2.23 -7.00
CA PRO A 243 21.91 3.35 -7.28
C PRO A 243 21.23 4.66 -7.67
N HIS A 244 19.95 4.62 -8.02
CA HIS A 244 19.18 5.74 -8.56
C HIS A 244 18.13 6.28 -7.60
N ARG A 245 18.06 5.73 -6.38
CA ARG A 245 17.12 6.18 -5.35
C ARG A 245 17.33 7.67 -5.06
N THR A 246 16.24 8.42 -5.06
CA THR A 246 16.24 9.87 -4.83
C THR A 246 15.34 10.23 -3.65
N THR A 247 15.85 11.09 -2.77
CA THR A 247 15.10 11.64 -1.64
C THR A 247 15.22 13.17 -1.61
N SER A 248 14.22 13.83 -1.04
CA SER A 248 14.13 15.27 -0.92
C SER A 248 14.38 15.73 0.52
N VAL A 249 15.18 16.78 0.66
CA VAL A 249 15.41 17.44 1.95
C VAL A 249 14.16 18.21 2.39
N ILE A 250 13.42 18.81 1.45
CA ILE A 250 12.14 19.47 1.70
C ILE A 250 11.15 18.49 2.35
N VAL A 251 10.95 17.32 1.73
CA VAL A 251 10.04 16.28 2.27
C VAL A 251 10.49 15.81 3.64
N ARG A 252 11.78 15.50 3.78
CA ARG A 252 12.36 15.07 5.05
C ARG A 252 12.11 16.07 6.17
N ASN A 253 12.37 17.35 5.92
CA ASN A 253 12.23 18.41 6.92
C ASN A 253 10.76 18.64 7.28
N ARG A 254 9.88 18.68 6.26
CA ARG A 254 8.43 18.85 6.45
C ARG A 254 7.84 17.75 7.33
N HIS A 255 8.28 16.51 7.14
CA HIS A 255 7.76 15.36 7.88
C HIS A 255 8.64 14.93 9.06
N ALA A 256 9.63 15.73 9.47
CA ALA A 256 10.57 15.39 10.53
C ALA A 256 9.87 15.01 11.85
N VAL A 257 8.80 15.71 12.22
CA VAL A 257 8.02 15.41 13.44
C VAL A 257 7.21 14.11 13.30
N ALA A 258 6.61 13.86 12.13
CA ALA A 258 5.89 12.62 11.89
C ALA A 258 6.86 11.43 11.96
N ARG A 259 8.02 11.58 11.31
CA ARG A 259 9.12 10.62 11.34
C ARG A 259 9.63 10.36 12.74
N SER A 260 9.89 11.40 13.52
CA SER A 260 10.38 11.24 14.89
C SER A 260 9.35 10.56 15.78
N ASN A 261 8.06 10.68 15.48
CA ASN A 261 7.00 9.98 16.19
C ASN A 261 6.76 8.55 15.68
N TYR A 262 7.31 8.19 14.52
CA TYR A 262 7.16 6.87 13.92
C TYR A 262 8.33 5.98 14.33
N HIS A 263 8.08 5.00 15.19
CA HIS A 263 9.09 4.06 15.64
C HIS A 263 8.64 2.62 15.42
N VAL A 264 9.50 1.82 14.79
CA VAL A 264 9.28 0.39 14.59
C VAL A 264 10.32 -0.38 15.40
N THR A 265 9.87 -1.03 16.47
CA THR A 265 10.71 -1.89 17.32
C THR A 265 10.45 -3.35 16.97
N ARG A 266 11.50 -4.07 16.57
CA ARG A 266 11.44 -5.51 16.26
C ARG A 266 12.28 -6.29 17.28
N SER A 267 11.65 -7.16 18.06
CA SER A 267 12.32 -8.05 19.01
C SER A 267 12.19 -9.51 18.60
N ARG A 268 13.26 -10.30 18.78
CA ARG A 268 13.29 -11.74 18.54
C ARG A 268 13.90 -12.43 19.75
N THR A 269 13.13 -13.29 20.39
CA THR A 269 13.56 -14.08 21.54
C THR A 269 13.46 -15.55 21.19
N THR A 270 14.58 -16.27 21.24
CA THR A 270 14.61 -17.72 21.06
C THR A 270 14.87 -18.37 22.42
N VAL A 271 13.93 -19.15 22.92
CA VAL A 271 14.08 -19.94 24.13
C VAL A 271 14.39 -21.38 23.73
N VAL A 272 15.53 -21.91 24.17
CA VAL A 272 15.93 -23.30 23.96
C VAL A 272 15.61 -24.09 25.22
N GLY A 273 14.81 -25.15 25.08
CA GLY A 273 14.42 -26.02 26.17
C GLY A 273 15.45 -27.14 26.42
N PRO A 274 15.35 -27.84 27.57
CA PRO A 274 16.34 -28.85 28.00
C PRO A 274 16.50 -30.06 27.06
N ARG A 275 15.57 -30.26 26.10
CA ARG A 275 15.55 -31.40 25.16
C ARG A 275 15.80 -30.96 23.71
N GLY A 276 16.49 -29.85 23.47
CA GLY A 276 16.78 -29.35 22.11
C GLY A 276 15.60 -28.70 21.37
N ASN A 277 14.38 -28.77 21.91
CA ASN A 277 13.23 -28.03 21.41
C ASN A 277 13.45 -26.53 21.55
N SER A 278 13.19 -25.75 20.50
CA SER A 278 13.31 -24.29 20.56
C SER A 278 12.00 -23.59 20.22
N VAL A 279 11.73 -22.50 20.93
CA VAL A 279 10.58 -21.63 20.69
C VAL A 279 11.12 -20.24 20.35
N THR A 280 10.88 -19.78 19.14
CA THR A 280 11.20 -18.42 18.71
C THR A 280 9.96 -17.55 18.77
N ARG A 281 9.98 -16.50 19.60
CA ARG A 281 9.00 -15.41 19.59
C ARG A 281 9.57 -14.22 18.82
N LYS A 282 8.82 -13.70 17.85
CA LYS A 282 9.12 -12.45 17.14
C LYS A 282 8.02 -11.46 17.44
N THR A 283 8.34 -10.26 17.91
CA THR A 283 7.37 -9.19 18.13
C THR A 283 7.79 -7.96 17.32
N THR A 284 6.86 -7.38 16.56
CA THR A 284 7.03 -6.09 15.89
C THR A 284 6.02 -5.12 16.49
N THR A 285 6.51 -4.02 17.03
CA THR A 285 5.69 -2.96 17.64
C THR A 285 5.93 -1.68 16.88
N VAL A 286 4.87 -1.11 16.31
CA VAL A 286 4.86 0.25 15.76
C VAL A 286 4.29 1.16 16.84
N SER A 287 5.11 2.09 17.34
CA SER A 287 4.70 3.12 18.27
C SER A 287 4.61 4.48 17.60
N GLY A 288 3.65 5.26 18.07
CA GLY A 288 3.44 6.65 17.73
C GLY A 288 3.98 7.61 18.79
N ARG A 289 3.53 8.87 18.70
CA ARG A 289 3.82 9.94 19.66
C ARG A 289 3.68 9.47 21.11
N ASN A 290 4.67 9.83 21.94
CA ASN A 290 4.79 9.48 23.36
C ASN A 290 4.86 7.96 23.65
N GLY A 291 5.36 7.16 22.71
CA GLY A 291 5.54 5.71 22.90
C GLY A 291 4.23 4.92 22.92
N ARG A 292 3.09 5.53 22.55
CA ARG A 292 1.81 4.82 22.44
C ARG A 292 1.90 3.80 21.31
N VAL A 293 1.66 2.53 21.62
CA VAL A 293 1.64 1.46 20.62
C VAL A 293 0.46 1.67 19.69
N LYS A 294 0.73 1.90 18.40
CA LYS A 294 -0.28 2.00 17.34
C LYS A 294 -0.63 0.63 16.76
N ALA A 295 0.36 -0.24 16.63
CA ALA A 295 0.17 -1.62 16.20
C ALA A 295 1.23 -2.54 16.83
N SER A 296 0.86 -3.76 17.19
CA SER A 296 1.81 -4.79 17.64
C SER A 296 1.43 -6.14 17.06
N LYS A 297 2.42 -6.90 16.59
CA LYS A 297 2.25 -8.24 16.02
C LYS A 297 3.28 -9.18 16.61
N THR A 298 2.83 -10.26 17.24
CA THR A 298 3.69 -11.31 17.80
C THR A 298 3.49 -12.61 17.02
N THR A 299 4.57 -13.26 16.61
CA THR A 299 4.56 -14.59 15.99
C THR A 299 5.42 -15.55 16.81
N VAL A 300 4.92 -16.77 17.06
CA VAL A 300 5.63 -17.81 17.81
C VAL A 300 5.87 -19.01 16.91
N ARG A 301 7.13 -19.39 16.70
CA ARG A 301 7.52 -20.60 15.96
C ARG A 301 8.10 -21.61 16.92
N ARG A 302 7.62 -22.85 16.88
CA ARG A 302 8.19 -23.98 17.63
C ARG A 302 8.95 -24.86 16.66
N LYS A 303 10.20 -25.19 16.98
CA LYS A 303 10.98 -26.21 16.29
C LYS A 303 11.12 -27.40 17.23
N ARG A 304 10.54 -28.53 16.84
CA ARG A 304 10.76 -29.82 17.49
C ARG A 304 11.86 -30.54 16.71
N HIS A 305 12.81 -31.09 17.45
CA HIS A 305 13.85 -31.98 16.91
C HIS A 305 13.42 -33.43 17.10
#